data_AF-A0A6G7PVY5-F1
#
_entry.id   AF-A0A6G7PVY5-F1
#
_cell.length_a   1.000
_cell.length_b   1.000
_cell.length_c   1.000
_cell.angle_alpha   90.00
_cell.angle_beta   90.00
_cell.angle_gamma   90.00
#
_symmetry.space_group_name_H-M   'P 1'
#
loop_
_entity.id
_entity.type
_entity.pdbx_description
1 polymer ?
#
loop_
_entity_poly.entity_id
_entity_poly.type
_entity_poly.pdbx_seq_one_letter_code
_entity_poly.pdbx_strand_id
1 'polypeptide(L)'
;MKKERILKKEWKNFLKEFNGANQFRPVRLLVDEHLVAENLPFMGIAYEEKTKTVEFYVGGMDADHIDHLIHSLRSPRAIYALKEDGRLLGLEVQSAKDPKAAVEFIGEPEEAQRTKHELIQKIAYSLYEKRGREAGREKEDWYQAEELVAKMAKRFI
;
A
#
# COMPACT_ATOMS: atom_id res chain seq x y z
N MET A 1 -10.48 16.16 11.75
CA MET A 1 -10.44 15.43 10.46
C MET A 1 -11.62 15.82 9.53
N LYS A 2 -11.31 16.31 8.33
CA LYS A 2 -12.25 16.63 7.23
C LYS A 2 -12.20 15.54 6.16
N LYS A 3 -13.36 15.17 5.63
CA LYS A 3 -13.49 14.25 4.47
C LYS A 3 -13.77 15.04 3.20
N GLU A 4 -12.94 14.87 2.18
CA GLU A 4 -13.11 15.49 0.87
C GLU A 4 -13.48 14.43 -0.16
N ARG A 5 -14.67 14.54 -0.75
CA ARG A 5 -15.18 13.54 -1.69
C ARG A 5 -14.53 13.69 -3.05
N ILE A 6 -14.00 12.59 -3.59
CA ILE A 6 -13.43 12.54 -4.94
C ILE A 6 -14.53 12.17 -5.93
N LEU A 7 -14.64 12.92 -7.04
CA LEU A 7 -15.64 12.62 -8.06
C LEU A 7 -15.32 11.29 -8.73
N LYS A 8 -16.35 10.52 -9.06
CA LYS A 8 -16.19 9.17 -9.63
C LYS A 8 -15.34 9.14 -10.90
N LYS A 9 -15.48 10.16 -11.76
CA LYS A 9 -14.69 10.31 -12.99
C LYS A 9 -13.19 10.54 -12.74
N GLU A 10 -12.82 10.97 -11.53
CA GLU A 10 -11.45 11.32 -11.14
C GLU A 10 -10.76 10.19 -10.37
N TRP A 11 -11.50 9.14 -9.95
CA TRP A 11 -10.97 8.09 -9.08
C TRP A 11 -9.67 7.48 -9.59
N LYS A 12 -9.58 7.14 -10.88
CA LYS A 12 -8.40 6.51 -11.46
C LYS A 12 -7.16 7.40 -11.37
N ASN A 13 -7.29 8.67 -11.76
CA ASN A 13 -6.17 9.62 -11.72
C ASN A 13 -5.81 9.96 -10.28
N PHE A 14 -6.81 10.18 -9.43
CA PHE A 14 -6.62 10.43 -8.01
C PHE A 14 -5.87 9.29 -7.33
N LEU A 15 -6.28 8.03 -7.55
CA LEU A 15 -5.60 6.87 -6.96
C LEU A 15 -4.17 6.73 -7.47
N LYS A 16 -3.90 7.00 -8.74
CA LYS A 16 -2.55 7.00 -9.31
C LYS A 16 -1.65 8.03 -8.61
N GLU A 17 -2.12 9.27 -8.48
CA GLU A 17 -1.40 10.35 -7.80
C GLU A 17 -1.24 10.08 -6.30
N PHE A 18 -2.30 9.59 -5.65
CA PHE A 18 -2.30 9.19 -4.25
C PHE A 18 -1.26 8.08 -4.00
N ASN A 19 -1.22 7.06 -4.85
CA ASN A 19 -0.24 5.98 -4.75
C ASN A 19 1.18 6.52 -4.92
N GLY A 20 1.44 7.28 -5.98
CA GLY A 20 2.78 7.80 -6.28
C GLY A 20 3.35 8.71 -5.18
N ALA A 21 2.50 9.49 -4.52
CA ALA A 21 2.93 10.39 -3.45
C ALA A 21 3.11 9.71 -2.08
N ASN A 22 2.54 8.52 -1.87
CA ASN A 22 2.43 7.93 -0.52
C ASN A 22 2.99 6.51 -0.38
N GLN A 23 3.57 5.94 -1.44
CA GLN A 23 4.19 4.62 -1.37
C GLN A 23 5.19 4.50 -0.22
N PHE A 24 5.22 3.32 0.38
CA PHE A 24 6.04 2.90 1.51
C PHE A 24 5.79 3.62 2.82
N ARG A 25 4.88 4.60 2.89
CA ARG A 25 4.51 5.21 4.17
C ARG A 25 3.90 4.14 5.10
N PRO A 26 4.24 4.13 6.39
CA PRO A 26 3.61 3.21 7.33
C PRO A 26 2.12 3.58 7.46
N VAL A 27 1.26 2.56 7.38
CA VAL A 27 -0.18 2.74 7.44
C VAL A 27 -0.83 1.87 8.50
N ARG A 28 -2.04 2.30 8.91
CA ARG A 28 -3.06 1.43 9.45
C ARG A 28 -4.20 1.28 8.46
N LEU A 29 -4.77 0.09 8.40
CA LEU A 29 -5.98 -0.21 7.63
C LEU A 29 -7.12 -0.53 8.61
N LEU A 30 -8.21 0.19 8.46
CA LEU A 30 -9.44 0.04 9.22
C LEU A 30 -10.54 -0.50 8.31
N VAL A 31 -11.31 -1.49 8.77
CA VAL A 31 -12.55 -1.95 8.12
C VAL A 31 -13.67 -1.80 9.14
N ASP A 32 -14.63 -0.95 8.82
CA ASP A 32 -15.68 -0.52 9.76
C ASP A 32 -15.15 -0.16 11.14
N GLU A 33 -14.07 0.64 11.16
CA GLU A 33 -13.39 1.10 12.38
C GLU A 33 -12.59 0.02 13.15
N HIS A 34 -12.58 -1.22 12.67
CA HIS A 34 -11.76 -2.29 13.23
C HIS A 34 -10.39 -2.34 12.54
N LEU A 35 -9.33 -2.42 13.34
CA LEU A 35 -7.95 -2.53 12.84
C LEU A 35 -7.72 -3.90 12.18
N VAL A 36 -7.36 -3.89 10.90
CA VAL A 36 -7.04 -5.09 10.11
C VAL A 36 -5.54 -5.21 9.88
N ALA A 37 -4.84 -4.09 9.76
CA ALA A 37 -3.41 -4.04 9.52
C ALA A 37 -2.81 -2.78 10.14
N GLU A 38 -1.58 -2.86 10.63
CA GLU A 38 -0.86 -1.72 11.19
C GLU A 38 0.64 -1.83 10.93
N ASN A 39 1.30 -0.69 10.79
CA ASN A 39 2.75 -0.57 10.66
C ASN A 39 3.32 -1.38 9.49
N LEU A 40 2.54 -1.51 8.42
CA LEU A 40 2.98 -2.11 7.16
C LEU A 40 3.23 -1.00 6.11
N PRO A 41 4.16 -1.21 5.18
CA PRO A 41 4.40 -0.27 4.09
C PRO A 41 3.15 -0.17 3.22
N PHE A 42 2.70 1.04 2.91
CA PHE A 42 1.66 1.24 1.91
C PHE A 42 2.18 0.92 0.50
N MET A 43 1.50 0.05 -0.25
CA MET A 43 1.93 -0.27 -1.63
C MET A 43 1.06 0.43 -2.66
N GLY A 44 -0.25 0.43 -2.42
CA GLY A 44 -1.19 1.11 -3.28
C GLY A 44 -2.64 0.72 -3.03
N ILE A 45 -3.51 1.50 -3.65
CA ILE A 45 -4.93 1.18 -3.80
C ILE A 45 -5.25 1.10 -5.28
N ALA A 46 -5.94 0.05 -5.70
CA ALA A 46 -6.37 -0.15 -7.07
C ALA A 46 -7.90 -0.13 -7.18
N TYR A 47 -8.42 0.47 -8.24
CA TYR A 47 -9.83 0.34 -8.62
C TYR A 47 -9.92 -0.48 -9.91
N GLU A 48 -10.50 -1.68 -9.82
CA GLU A 48 -10.74 -2.55 -10.96
C GLU A 48 -12.14 -2.27 -11.53
N GLU A 49 -12.17 -1.69 -12.73
CA GLU A 49 -13.41 -1.25 -13.38
C GLU A 49 -14.31 -2.43 -13.78
N LYS A 50 -13.72 -3.57 -14.19
CA LYS A 50 -14.49 -4.73 -14.66
C LYS A 50 -15.29 -5.37 -13.54
N THR A 51 -14.65 -5.58 -12.39
CA THR A 51 -15.26 -6.18 -11.20
C THR A 51 -15.95 -5.13 -10.32
N LYS A 52 -15.68 -3.84 -10.55
CA LYS A 52 -16.09 -2.72 -9.70
C LYS A 52 -15.63 -2.97 -8.26
N THR A 53 -14.35 -3.27 -8.08
CA THR A 53 -13.73 -3.49 -6.77
C THR A 53 -12.68 -2.43 -6.49
N VAL A 54 -12.56 -2.02 -5.23
CA VAL A 54 -11.38 -1.31 -4.74
C VAL A 54 -10.58 -2.26 -3.86
N GLU A 55 -9.27 -2.33 -4.11
CA GLU A 55 -8.35 -3.28 -3.49
C GLU A 55 -7.23 -2.52 -2.78
N PHE A 56 -6.88 -2.98 -1.57
CA PHE A 56 -5.89 -2.37 -0.70
C PHE A 56 -4.67 -3.28 -0.60
N TYR A 57 -3.50 -2.73 -0.91
CA TYR A 57 -2.24 -3.45 -0.93
C TYR A 57 -1.25 -2.87 0.08
N VAL A 58 -0.69 -3.73 0.91
CA VAL A 58 0.36 -3.42 1.90
C VAL A 58 1.59 -4.30 1.67
N GLY A 59 2.73 -3.89 2.23
CA GLY A 59 4.00 -4.54 2.00
C GLY A 59 4.04 -5.98 2.48
N GLY A 60 4.76 -6.77 1.70
CA GLY A 60 5.02 -8.19 1.84
C GLY A 60 5.82 -8.63 3.05
N MET A 61 5.89 -9.95 3.25
CA MET A 61 6.79 -10.56 4.25
C MET A 61 8.03 -11.19 3.63
N ASP A 62 7.99 -11.53 2.34
CA ASP A 62 9.02 -12.35 1.70
C ASP A 62 9.13 -12.07 0.18
N ALA A 63 10.08 -12.75 -0.47
CA ALA A 63 10.37 -12.54 -1.88
C ALA A 63 9.33 -13.11 -2.88
N ASP A 64 8.45 -14.02 -2.46
CA ASP A 64 7.34 -14.49 -3.31
C ASP A 64 6.09 -13.61 -3.14
N HIS A 65 5.93 -13.00 -1.97
CA HIS A 65 4.80 -12.16 -1.61
C HIS A 65 5.28 -10.77 -1.18
N ILE A 66 5.72 -9.98 -2.16
CA ILE A 66 6.26 -8.61 -1.98
C ILE A 66 5.16 -7.60 -1.62
N ASP A 67 3.92 -7.88 -2.01
CA ASP A 67 2.71 -7.16 -1.64
C ASP A 67 1.62 -8.14 -1.20
N HIS A 68 0.76 -7.70 -0.29
CA HIS A 68 -0.41 -8.44 0.18
C HIS A 68 -1.68 -7.66 -0.13
N LEU A 69 -2.59 -8.28 -0.89
CA LEU A 69 -3.98 -7.84 -0.96
C LEU A 69 -4.62 -8.13 0.39
N ILE A 70 -4.82 -7.09 1.20
CA ILE A 70 -5.30 -7.24 2.57
C ILE A 70 -6.81 -7.03 2.70
N HIS A 71 -7.40 -6.28 1.78
CA HIS A 71 -8.84 -6.09 1.73
C HIS A 71 -9.33 -5.68 0.35
N SER A 72 -10.57 -6.05 0.02
CA SER A 72 -11.26 -5.67 -1.20
C SER A 72 -12.70 -5.25 -0.92
N LEU A 73 -13.15 -4.13 -1.47
CA LEU A 73 -14.55 -3.69 -1.42
C LEU A 73 -15.18 -3.77 -2.80
N ARG A 74 -16.29 -4.47 -2.90
CA ARG A 74 -17.13 -4.56 -4.10
C ARG A 74 -18.09 -3.38 -4.13
N SER A 75 -18.47 -2.93 -5.32
CA SER A 75 -19.48 -1.87 -5.50
C SER A 75 -19.17 -0.58 -4.71
N PRO A 76 -17.96 0.01 -4.86
CA PRO A 76 -17.60 1.27 -4.23
C PRO A 76 -18.56 2.38 -4.66
N ARG A 77 -19.00 3.20 -3.70
CA ARG A 77 -19.91 4.33 -3.90
C ARG A 77 -19.22 5.68 -3.78
N ALA A 78 -18.18 5.76 -2.94
CA ALA A 78 -17.46 6.99 -2.70
C ALA A 78 -16.02 6.70 -2.27
N ILE A 79 -15.12 7.57 -2.70
CA ILE A 79 -13.74 7.68 -2.22
C ILE A 79 -13.62 9.06 -1.57
N TYR A 80 -13.04 9.11 -0.37
CA TYR A 80 -12.78 10.33 0.37
C TYR A 80 -11.30 10.45 0.67
N ALA A 81 -10.70 11.59 0.36
CA ALA A 81 -9.42 11.97 0.95
C ALA A 81 -9.66 12.43 2.39
N LEU A 82 -8.89 11.87 3.33
CA LEU A 82 -8.92 12.25 4.74
C LEU A 82 -7.87 13.34 4.95
N LYS A 83 -8.29 14.53 5.40
CA LYS A 83 -7.40 15.67 5.59
C LYS A 83 -7.57 16.30 6.98
N GLU A 84 -6.49 16.83 7.52
CA GLU A 84 -6.49 17.64 8.74
C GLU A 84 -5.49 18.78 8.56
N ASP A 85 -5.92 20.03 8.77
CA ASP A 85 -5.10 21.23 8.58
C ASP A 85 -4.34 21.29 7.23
N GLY A 86 -5.00 20.80 6.17
CA GLY A 86 -4.42 20.73 4.82
C GLY A 86 -3.51 19.53 4.56
N ARG A 87 -3.08 18.81 5.61
CA ARG A 87 -2.31 17.57 5.52
C ARG A 87 -3.18 16.40 5.12
N LEU A 88 -2.71 15.60 4.17
CA LEU A 88 -3.35 14.33 3.79
C LEU A 88 -3.01 13.26 4.83
N LEU A 89 -4.04 12.73 5.49
CA LEU A 89 -3.95 11.69 6.51
C LEU A 89 -4.24 10.29 5.95
N GLY A 90 -4.93 10.19 4.82
CA GLY A 90 -5.31 8.88 4.28
C GLY A 90 -6.46 8.95 3.29
N LEU A 91 -7.12 7.81 3.12
CA LEU A 91 -8.20 7.61 2.17
C LEU A 91 -9.23 6.65 2.73
N GLU A 92 -10.51 7.02 2.67
CA GLU A 92 -11.65 6.16 3.00
C GLU A 92 -12.44 5.78 1.73
N VAL A 93 -12.83 4.51 1.64
CA VAL A 93 -13.71 3.99 0.61
C VAL A 93 -14.98 3.48 1.24
N GLN A 94 -16.12 3.95 0.73
CA GLN A 94 -17.44 3.46 1.11
C GLN A 94 -17.99 2.55 0.02
N SER A 95 -18.66 1.49 0.44
CA SER A 95 -19.26 0.50 -0.46
C SER A 95 -20.78 0.40 -0.27
N ALA A 96 -21.45 -0.07 -1.32
CA ALA A 96 -22.85 -0.46 -1.29
C ALA A 96 -23.11 -1.82 -0.63
N LYS A 97 -22.10 -2.70 -0.61
CA LYS A 97 -22.21 -4.13 -0.33
C LYS A 97 -21.32 -4.60 0.81
N ASP A 98 -20.22 -3.91 1.02
CA ASP A 98 -19.20 -4.27 2.00
C ASP A 98 -19.03 -3.12 3.01
N PRO A 99 -18.51 -3.40 4.22
CA PRO A 99 -18.22 -2.36 5.19
C PRO A 99 -17.21 -1.35 4.65
N LYS A 100 -17.23 -0.10 5.13
CA LYS A 100 -16.26 0.92 4.72
C LYS A 100 -14.84 0.47 5.08
N ALA A 101 -13.85 0.90 4.30
CA ALA A 101 -12.45 0.74 4.67
C ALA A 101 -11.69 2.06 4.57
N ALA A 102 -10.72 2.26 5.45
CA ALA A 102 -9.86 3.43 5.45
C ALA A 102 -8.40 3.01 5.59
N VAL A 103 -7.54 3.55 4.74
CA VAL A 103 -6.10 3.54 4.96
C VAL A 103 -5.69 4.89 5.54
N GLU A 104 -4.93 4.87 6.63
CA GLU A 104 -4.46 6.08 7.30
C GLU A 104 -2.96 5.99 7.54
N PHE A 105 -2.25 7.09 7.28
CA PHE A 105 -0.81 7.18 7.50
C PHE A 105 -0.54 7.42 8.98
N ILE A 106 0.29 6.56 9.59
CA ILE A 106 0.63 6.63 11.02
C ILE A 106 2.02 7.22 11.29
N GLY A 107 2.70 7.68 10.24
CA GLY A 107 4.03 8.28 10.32
C GLY A 107 4.22 9.46 9.36
N GLU A 108 5.35 10.11 9.51
CA GLU A 108 5.77 11.22 8.67
C GLU A 108 6.17 10.71 7.26
N PRO A 109 5.99 11.52 6.20
CA PRO A 109 6.39 11.14 4.84
C PRO A 109 7.86 10.69 4.72
N GLU A 110 8.77 11.26 5.50
CA GLU A 110 10.20 10.94 5.50
C GLU A 110 10.47 9.49 5.95
N GLU A 111 9.56 8.89 6.72
CA GLU A 111 9.65 7.49 7.17
C GLU A 111 9.44 6.49 6.03
N ALA A 112 8.89 6.93 4.89
CA ALA A 112 8.69 6.07 3.72
C ALA A 112 10.01 5.47 3.22
N GLN A 113 11.10 6.25 3.22
CA GLN A 113 12.40 5.77 2.76
C GLN A 113 12.98 4.69 3.70
N ARG A 114 12.80 4.87 5.01
CA ARG A 114 13.19 3.89 6.03
C ARG A 114 12.38 2.61 5.89
N THR A 115 11.06 2.74 5.80
CA THR A 115 10.13 1.61 5.65
C THR A 115 10.38 0.83 4.36
N LYS A 116 10.70 1.53 3.26
CA LYS A 116 11.13 0.92 1.99
C LYS A 116 12.43 0.12 2.17
N HIS A 117 13.42 0.69 2.85
CA HIS A 117 14.69 0.02 3.11
C HIS A 117 14.49 -1.26 3.94
N GLU A 118 13.64 -1.21 4.98
CA GLU A 118 13.28 -2.38 5.80
C GLU A 118 12.58 -3.47 4.98
N LEU A 119 11.69 -3.09 4.05
CA LEU A 119 11.04 -4.03 3.14
C LEU A 119 12.06 -4.70 2.21
N ILE A 120 12.98 -3.93 1.61
CA ILE A 120 14.06 -4.46 0.77
C ILE A 120 14.92 -5.44 1.57
N GLN A 121 15.29 -5.08 2.80
CA GLN A 121 16.08 -5.95 3.67
C GLN A 121 15.37 -7.28 3.96
N LYS A 122 14.07 -7.27 4.26
CA LYS A 122 13.28 -8.48 4.48
C LYS A 122 13.26 -9.38 3.24
N ILE A 123 13.07 -8.79 2.06
CA ILE A 123 13.05 -9.53 0.79
C ILE A 123 14.44 -10.11 0.47
N ALA A 124 15.51 -9.32 0.65
CA ALA A 124 16.88 -9.79 0.44
C ALA A 124 17.22 -10.95 1.38
N TYR A 125 16.78 -10.88 2.64
CA TYR A 125 16.93 -11.98 3.59
C TYR A 125 16.15 -13.23 3.15
N SER A 126 14.93 -13.06 2.66
CA SER A 126 14.15 -14.17 2.10
C SER A 126 14.84 -14.84 0.90
N LEU A 127 15.47 -14.06 0.01
CA LEU A 127 16.27 -14.59 -1.10
C LEU A 127 17.47 -15.40 -0.60
N TYR A 128 18.20 -14.86 0.39
CA TYR A 128 19.30 -15.55 1.06
C TYR A 128 18.87 -16.90 1.66
N GLU A 129 17.71 -16.95 2.34
CA GLU A 129 17.19 -18.20 2.89
C GLU A 129 16.81 -19.21 1.81
N LYS A 130 16.14 -18.75 0.74
CA LYS A 130 15.73 -19.62 -0.37
C LYS A 130 16.89 -20.28 -1.10
N ARG A 131 18.03 -19.59 -1.20
CA ARG A 131 19.25 -20.14 -1.83
C ARG A 131 20.11 -20.97 -0.88
N GLY A 132 19.61 -21.33 0.31
CA GLY A 132 20.30 -22.23 1.23
C GLY A 132 21.35 -21.55 2.11
N ARG A 133 21.23 -20.22 2.33
CA ARG A 133 22.05 -19.46 3.28
C ARG A 133 23.56 -19.39 2.94
N GLU A 134 23.93 -19.55 1.68
CA GLU A 134 25.32 -19.41 1.23
C GLU A 134 25.83 -17.97 1.38
N ALA A 135 27.03 -17.77 1.92
CA ALA A 135 27.64 -16.44 2.02
C ALA A 135 28.16 -15.94 0.66
N GLY A 136 28.38 -14.62 0.52
CA GLY A 136 29.10 -14.02 -0.61
C GLY A 136 28.22 -13.49 -1.76
N ARG A 137 26.89 -13.54 -1.63
CA ARG A 137 25.94 -12.96 -2.61
C ARG A 137 24.98 -11.94 -1.98
N GLU A 138 25.34 -11.39 -0.82
CA GLU A 138 24.51 -10.43 -0.08
C GLU A 138 24.16 -9.21 -0.92
N LYS A 139 25.11 -8.75 -1.74
CA LYS A 139 24.90 -7.63 -2.68
C LYS A 139 23.93 -8.00 -3.81
N GLU A 140 24.03 -9.22 -4.34
CA GLU A 140 23.13 -9.69 -5.40
C GLU A 140 21.70 -9.83 -4.87
N ASP A 141 21.53 -10.42 -3.69
CA ASP A 141 20.23 -10.55 -3.01
C ASP A 141 19.61 -9.17 -2.75
N TRP A 142 20.43 -8.19 -2.34
CA TRP A 142 19.99 -6.81 -2.14
C TRP A 142 19.49 -6.17 -3.44
N TYR A 143 20.29 -6.21 -4.51
CA TYR A 143 19.89 -5.63 -5.79
C TYR A 143 18.65 -6.29 -6.37
N GLN A 144 18.54 -7.62 -6.26
CA GLN A 144 17.34 -8.34 -6.69
C GLN A 144 16.11 -7.91 -5.86
N ALA A 145 16.26 -7.73 -4.54
CA ALA A 145 15.19 -7.22 -3.69
C ALA A 145 14.78 -5.78 -4.02
N GLU A 146 15.71 -4.92 -4.43
CA GLU A 146 15.40 -3.57 -4.93
C GLU A 146 14.58 -3.61 -6.23
N GLU A 147 14.96 -4.48 -7.18
CA GLU A 147 14.28 -4.64 -8.47
C GLU A 147 12.85 -5.18 -8.35
N LEU A 148 12.69 -6.38 -7.77
CA LEU A 148 11.89 -6.53 -6.57
C LEU A 148 10.73 -5.56 -6.31
N VAL A 149 10.98 -4.77 -5.28
CA VAL A 149 10.14 -3.72 -4.73
C VAL A 149 9.84 -2.63 -5.78
N ALA A 150 10.80 -2.26 -6.63
CA ALA A 150 10.57 -1.24 -7.65
C ALA A 150 9.55 -1.69 -8.72
N LYS A 151 9.62 -2.94 -9.17
CA LYS A 151 8.70 -3.52 -10.16
C LYS A 151 7.29 -3.63 -9.60
N MET A 152 7.14 -4.07 -8.36
CA MET A 152 5.82 -4.14 -7.73
C MET A 152 5.26 -2.72 -7.51
N ALA A 153 6.06 -1.74 -7.06
CA ALA A 153 5.59 -0.38 -6.83
C ALA A 153 5.05 0.28 -8.11
N LYS A 154 5.70 0.01 -9.24
CA LYS A 154 5.26 0.46 -10.57
C LYS A 154 3.87 -0.03 -10.98
N ARG A 155 3.32 -1.08 -10.36
CA ARG A 155 1.96 -1.58 -10.67
C ARG A 155 0.86 -0.59 -10.28
N PHE A 156 1.14 0.32 -9.35
CA PHE A 156 0.15 1.22 -8.76
C PHE A 156 0.24 2.67 -9.27
N ILE A 157 1.21 2.97 -10.13
CA ILE A 157 1.56 4.32 -10.62
C ILE A 157 1.62 4.41 -12.14
#